data_AF-A0A2S8I6E0-F1
#
_entry.id   AF-A0A2S8I6E0-F1
#
_cell.length_a   1.000
_cell.length_b   1.000
_cell.length_c   1.000
_cell.angle_alpha   90.00
_cell.angle_beta   90.00
_cell.angle_gamma   90.00
#
_symmetry.space_group_name_H-M   'P 1'
#
loop_
_entity.id
_entity.type
_entity.pdbx_description
1 polymer ?
#
loop_
_entity_poly.entity_id
_entity_poly.type
_entity_poly.pdbx_seq_one_letter_code
_entity_poly.pdbx_strand_id
1 'polypeptide(L)'
;MSETITDVTRAEYCAIACADIFSGAGEIMASPMATLPLIGARLARLTTEPDLLITDGEALLFADTPAVGAKAPIEGWMPFRKVFDVVASGRRHVVMGANQIDRHGNQNLSAFGPLQQPTRQMFGVRGAPGNTINHPTSYWVGKHTSRV
;
A
#
# COMPACT_ATOMS: atom_id res chain seq x y z
N MET A 1 22.73 27.35 22.07
CA MET A 1 21.96 26.14 21.73
C MET A 1 22.56 25.60 20.45
N SER A 2 23.18 24.41 20.49
CA SER A 2 23.72 23.78 19.28
C SER A 2 22.53 23.26 18.47
N GLU A 3 22.39 23.76 17.25
CA GLU A 3 21.38 23.30 16.30
C GLU A 3 21.79 21.89 15.85
N THR A 4 21.15 20.85 16.40
CA THR A 4 21.32 19.49 15.89
C THR A 4 20.67 19.43 14.52
N ILE A 5 21.49 19.48 13.47
CA ILE A 5 21.06 19.13 12.13
C ILE A 5 20.78 17.62 12.15
N THR A 6 19.51 17.25 12.24
CA THR A 6 19.07 15.87 12.00
C THR A 6 19.30 15.55 10.54
N ASP A 7 20.26 14.65 10.27
CA ASP A 7 20.49 14.11 8.93
C ASP A 7 19.33 13.15 8.59
N VAL A 8 18.46 13.57 7.67
CA VAL A 8 17.28 12.80 7.24
C VAL A 8 17.63 12.04 5.97
N THR A 9 17.52 10.72 6.03
CA THR A 9 17.82 9.80 4.95
C THR A 9 16.76 9.81 3.85
N ARG A 10 17.14 9.34 2.65
CA ARG A 10 16.20 9.15 1.53
C ARG A 10 15.01 8.26 1.89
N ALA A 11 15.25 7.21 2.68
CA ALA A 11 14.20 6.27 3.05
C ALA A 11 13.16 6.93 3.99
N GLU A 12 13.59 7.82 4.87
CA GLU A 12 12.69 8.58 5.75
C GLU A 12 11.83 9.57 4.95
N TYR A 13 12.39 10.26 3.95
CA TYR A 13 11.60 11.05 3.00
C TYR A 13 10.57 10.19 2.26
N CYS A 14 10.94 8.98 1.83
CA CYS A 14 9.99 8.06 1.20
C CYS A 14 8.92 7.55 2.17
N ALA A 15 9.25 7.37 3.45
CA ALA A 15 8.31 6.90 4.47
C ALA A 15 7.24 7.97 4.74
N ILE A 16 7.63 9.24 4.93
CA ILE A 16 6.66 10.34 5.11
C ILE A 16 5.85 10.59 3.84
N ALA A 17 6.47 10.51 2.65
CA ALA A 17 5.73 10.61 1.39
C ALA A 17 4.71 9.47 1.22
N CYS A 18 5.01 8.27 1.73
CA CYS A 18 4.03 7.18 1.77
C CYS A 18 2.95 7.38 2.84
N ALA A 19 3.23 8.11 3.92
CA ALA A 19 2.21 8.48 4.91
C ALA A 19 1.24 9.52 4.31
N ASP A 20 1.77 10.51 3.61
CA ASP A 20 1.00 11.57 2.95
C ASP A 20 0.00 11.04 1.90
N ILE A 21 0.24 9.84 1.35
CA ILE A 21 -0.74 9.14 0.48
C ILE A 21 -2.11 9.02 1.17
N PHE A 22 -2.13 8.85 2.48
CA PHE A 22 -3.35 8.64 3.26
C PHE A 22 -3.88 9.92 3.91
N SER A 23 -3.30 11.09 3.63
CA SER A 23 -3.80 12.35 4.21
C SER A 23 -5.26 12.61 3.80
N GLY A 24 -6.13 12.82 4.79
CA GLY A 24 -7.56 13.00 4.62
C GLY A 24 -8.32 11.72 4.21
N ALA A 25 -7.71 10.53 4.35
CA ALA A 25 -8.35 9.28 3.99
C ALA A 25 -9.52 8.92 4.92
N GLY A 26 -9.45 9.33 6.20
CA GLY A 26 -10.47 9.03 7.20
C GLY A 26 -10.62 7.53 7.49
N GLU A 27 -11.83 7.11 7.84
CA GLU A 27 -12.12 5.73 8.25
C GLU A 27 -12.26 4.77 7.04
N ILE A 28 -11.12 4.37 6.48
CA ILE A 28 -11.01 3.39 5.39
C ILE A 28 -9.92 2.36 5.66
N MET A 29 -9.93 1.25 4.93
CA MET A 29 -8.87 0.25 5.02
C MET A 29 -7.61 0.68 4.24
N ALA A 30 -6.52 0.96 4.95
CA ALA A 30 -5.20 1.15 4.33
C ALA A 30 -4.59 -0.21 3.99
N SER A 31 -4.21 -0.40 2.72
CA SER A 31 -3.70 -1.68 2.22
C SER A 31 -2.34 -1.53 1.52
N PRO A 32 -1.25 -1.32 2.28
CA PRO A 32 0.09 -1.22 1.73
C PRO A 32 0.67 -2.60 1.37
N MET A 33 1.11 -2.77 0.12
CA MET A 33 1.62 -4.05 -0.42
C MET A 33 3.15 -4.09 -0.53
N ALA A 34 3.85 -3.21 0.21
CA ALA A 34 5.31 -3.17 0.31
C ALA A 34 5.74 -2.52 1.64
N THR A 35 6.99 -2.72 2.05
CA THR A 35 7.50 -2.27 3.36
C THR A 35 7.43 -0.76 3.56
N LEU A 36 7.85 0.04 2.57
CA LEU A 36 7.83 1.51 2.69
C LEU A 36 6.39 2.06 2.82
N PRO A 37 5.44 1.67 1.95
CA PRO A 37 4.04 2.01 2.14
C PRO A 37 3.44 1.51 3.47
N LEU A 38 3.91 0.35 3.98
CA LEU A 38 3.45 -0.16 5.26
C LEU A 38 3.93 0.73 6.41
N ILE A 39 5.17 1.17 6.38
CA ILE A 39 5.70 2.15 7.33
C ILE A 39 4.90 3.46 7.21
N GLY A 40 4.65 3.95 6.00
CA GLY A 40 3.87 5.16 5.75
C GLY A 40 2.45 5.08 6.29
N ALA A 41 1.70 4.02 6.00
CA ALA A 41 0.34 3.83 6.50
C ALA A 41 0.28 3.78 8.04
N ARG A 42 1.25 3.10 8.66
CA ARG A 42 1.36 3.02 10.13
C ARG A 42 1.76 4.36 10.74
N LEU A 43 2.64 5.11 10.08
CA LEU A 43 3.01 6.46 10.49
C LEU A 43 1.81 7.41 10.41
N ALA A 44 1.04 7.38 9.31
CA ALA A 44 -0.19 8.15 9.17
C ALA A 44 -1.17 7.83 10.29
N ARG A 45 -1.40 6.55 10.57
CA ARG A 45 -2.30 6.10 11.65
C ARG A 45 -1.85 6.53 13.05
N LEU A 46 -0.55 6.61 13.30
CA LEU A 46 0.00 7.06 14.59
C LEU A 46 0.08 8.59 14.73
N THR A 47 -0.23 9.36 13.67
CA THR A 47 -0.01 10.81 13.66
C THR A 47 -1.26 11.60 13.31
N THR A 48 -1.79 11.44 12.10
CA THR A 48 -2.79 12.34 11.51
C THR A 48 -4.06 11.62 11.03
N GLU A 49 -4.00 10.30 10.84
CA GLU A 49 -5.11 9.49 10.31
C GLU A 49 -5.45 8.32 11.25
N PRO A 50 -5.80 8.59 12.53
CA PRO A 50 -5.97 7.54 13.54
C PRO A 50 -7.08 6.53 13.22
N ASP A 51 -8.05 6.92 12.39
CA ASP A 51 -9.22 6.11 12.04
C ASP A 51 -8.95 5.11 10.90
N LEU A 52 -7.74 5.08 10.33
CA LEU A 52 -7.40 4.08 9.31
C LEU A 52 -7.52 2.66 9.86
N LEU A 53 -8.07 1.74 9.08
CA LEU A 53 -8.03 0.31 9.39
C LEU A 53 -6.77 -0.30 8.76
N ILE A 54 -6.01 -1.08 9.54
CA ILE A 54 -4.83 -1.81 9.07
C ILE A 54 -4.89 -3.29 9.45
N THR A 55 -4.31 -4.14 8.61
CA THR A 55 -4.29 -5.60 8.84
C THR A 55 -2.90 -6.12 9.18
N ASP A 56 -2.84 -7.34 9.69
CA ASP A 56 -1.61 -8.15 9.80
C ASP A 56 -1.03 -8.60 8.45
N GLY A 57 -1.77 -8.39 7.36
CA GLY A 57 -1.39 -8.81 6.01
C GLY A 57 -1.92 -10.20 5.64
N GLU A 58 -2.69 -10.84 6.53
CA GLU A 58 -3.28 -12.15 6.32
C GLU A 58 -4.80 -12.14 6.55
N ALA A 59 -5.27 -11.96 7.79
CA ALA A 59 -6.70 -12.10 8.11
C ALA A 59 -7.19 -11.33 9.34
N LEU A 60 -6.36 -10.54 10.02
CA LEU A 60 -6.73 -9.86 11.27
C LEU A 60 -6.62 -8.34 11.12
N LEU A 61 -7.59 -7.60 11.67
CA LEU A 61 -7.51 -6.13 11.82
C LEU A 61 -6.82 -5.80 13.14
N PHE A 62 -5.81 -4.94 13.11
CA PHE A 62 -5.12 -4.53 14.32
C PHE A 62 -5.83 -3.37 15.02
N ALA A 63 -5.97 -3.48 16.35
CA ALA A 63 -6.41 -2.38 17.21
C ALA A 63 -5.31 -1.32 17.34
N ASP A 64 -4.10 -1.76 17.67
CA ASP A 64 -2.91 -0.91 17.81
C ASP A 64 -2.08 -0.89 16.53
N THR A 65 -1.09 0.00 16.46
CA THR A 65 -0.18 0.09 15.32
C THR A 65 1.19 -0.52 15.66
N PRO A 66 1.47 -1.79 15.29
CA PRO A 66 2.73 -2.44 15.66
C PRO A 66 3.93 -1.95 14.84
N ALA A 67 5.15 -2.29 15.29
CA ALA A 67 6.35 -2.23 14.46
C ALA A 67 6.28 -3.22 13.29
N VAL A 68 7.07 -3.00 12.24
CA VAL A 68 7.12 -3.90 11.07
C VAL A 68 7.47 -5.32 11.50
N GLY A 69 6.69 -6.30 11.06
CA GLY A 69 6.87 -7.72 11.42
C GLY A 69 6.40 -8.12 12.83
N ALA A 70 5.97 -7.16 13.66
CA ALA A 70 5.42 -7.44 14.99
C ALA A 70 3.89 -7.67 14.94
N LYS A 71 3.39 -8.40 15.95
CA LYS A 71 1.96 -8.55 16.23
C LYS A 71 1.46 -7.44 17.15
N ALA A 72 0.16 -7.20 17.15
CA ALA A 72 -0.54 -6.29 18.05
C ALA A 72 -1.90 -6.89 18.46
N PRO A 73 -2.55 -6.36 19.51
CA PRO A 73 -3.97 -6.62 19.76
C PRO A 73 -4.83 -6.39 18.52
N ILE A 74 -5.89 -7.19 18.39
CA ILE A 74 -6.78 -7.18 17.22
C ILE A 74 -8.12 -6.53 17.58
N GLU A 75 -8.74 -5.88 16.59
CA GLU A 75 -10.08 -5.28 16.72
C GLU A 75 -11.11 -5.91 15.77
N GLY A 76 -10.69 -6.83 14.89
CA GLY A 76 -11.62 -7.47 13.96
C GLY A 76 -11.00 -8.55 13.08
N TRP A 77 -11.84 -9.11 12.21
CA TRP A 77 -11.50 -10.21 11.32
C TRP A 77 -11.67 -9.81 9.84
N MET A 78 -10.62 -9.97 9.04
CA MET A 78 -10.54 -9.57 7.63
C MET A 78 -10.00 -10.70 6.74
N PRO A 79 -10.66 -11.87 6.66
CA PRO A 79 -10.26 -12.94 5.75
C PRO A 79 -10.43 -12.49 4.29
N PHE A 80 -9.73 -13.13 3.35
CA PHE A 80 -9.78 -12.74 1.91
C PHE A 80 -11.20 -12.56 1.35
N ARG A 81 -12.17 -13.40 1.74
CA ARG A 81 -13.56 -13.24 1.28
C ARG A 81 -14.16 -11.88 1.68
N LYS A 82 -13.80 -11.36 2.85
CA LYS A 82 -14.22 -10.03 3.34
C LYS A 82 -13.42 -8.90 2.72
N VAL A 83 -12.16 -9.14 2.33
CA VAL A 83 -11.40 -8.17 1.55
C VAL A 83 -12.12 -7.84 0.24
N PHE A 84 -12.74 -8.82 -0.43
CA PHE A 84 -13.52 -8.55 -1.63
C PHE A 84 -14.76 -7.69 -1.36
N ASP A 85 -15.47 -7.92 -0.24
CA ASP A 85 -16.58 -7.06 0.20
C ASP A 85 -16.10 -5.61 0.40
N VAL A 86 -14.93 -5.42 1.04
CA VAL A 86 -14.36 -4.08 1.28
C VAL A 86 -13.90 -3.42 -0.02
N VAL A 87 -13.29 -4.17 -0.94
CA VAL A 87 -12.90 -3.66 -2.27
C VAL A 87 -14.14 -3.13 -3.01
N ALA A 88 -15.22 -3.91 -3.07
CA ALA A 88 -16.46 -3.51 -3.72
C ALA A 88 -17.18 -2.34 -3.02
N SER A 89 -16.96 -2.16 -1.71
CA SER A 89 -17.55 -1.05 -0.95
C SER A 89 -16.94 0.32 -1.25
N GLY A 90 -15.76 0.36 -1.88
CA GLY A 90 -15.00 1.59 -2.12
C GLY A 90 -14.21 2.10 -0.90
N ARG A 91 -14.42 1.54 0.30
CA ARG A 91 -13.80 2.00 1.56
C ARG A 91 -12.38 1.46 1.78
N ARG A 92 -11.50 1.72 0.82
CA ARG A 92 -10.14 1.20 0.83
C ARG A 92 -9.18 2.08 0.04
N HIS A 93 -7.93 2.15 0.49
CA HIS A 93 -6.85 2.72 -0.31
C HIS A 93 -5.69 1.74 -0.34
N VAL A 94 -5.39 1.22 -1.54
CA VAL A 94 -4.27 0.28 -1.74
C VAL A 94 -3.04 1.03 -2.24
N VAL A 95 -1.86 0.61 -1.77
CA VAL A 95 -0.58 1.02 -2.35
C VAL A 95 0.09 -0.22 -2.92
N MET A 96 0.10 -0.35 -4.24
CA MET A 96 0.66 -1.51 -4.94
C MET A 96 2.10 -1.24 -5.41
N GLY A 97 2.89 -2.31 -5.55
CA GLY A 97 4.08 -2.25 -6.39
C GLY A 97 3.72 -2.25 -7.87
N ALA A 98 4.70 -2.08 -8.74
CA ALA A 98 4.51 -2.20 -10.18
C ALA A 98 5.77 -2.74 -10.88
N ASN A 99 5.57 -3.58 -11.90
CA ASN A 99 6.62 -3.90 -12.86
C ASN A 99 6.73 -2.84 -13.95
N GLN A 100 5.61 -2.20 -14.34
CA GLN A 100 5.54 -1.06 -15.26
C GLN A 100 4.37 -0.16 -14.87
N ILE A 101 4.50 1.15 -15.09
CA ILE A 101 3.45 2.17 -14.99
C ILE A 101 3.61 3.11 -16.18
N ASP A 102 2.56 3.28 -16.99
CA ASP A 102 2.61 4.25 -18.09
C ASP A 102 2.26 5.68 -17.63
N ARG A 103 2.42 6.65 -18.55
CA ARG A 103 2.15 8.07 -18.28
C ARG A 103 0.69 8.40 -17.89
N HIS A 104 -0.24 7.47 -18.09
CA HIS A 104 -1.66 7.64 -17.74
C HIS A 104 -2.05 6.82 -16.51
N GLY A 105 -1.09 6.14 -15.88
CA GLY A 105 -1.31 5.34 -14.68
C GLY A 105 -1.75 3.89 -14.95
N ASN A 106 -1.71 3.41 -16.19
CA ASN A 106 -1.91 1.97 -16.43
C ASN A 106 -0.74 1.20 -15.82
N GLN A 107 -1.04 0.18 -15.03
CA GLN A 107 -0.04 -0.57 -14.28
C GLN A 107 0.01 -2.04 -14.70
N ASN A 108 1.22 -2.61 -14.69
CA ASN A 108 1.46 -4.03 -14.95
C ASN A 108 2.13 -4.72 -13.75
N LEU A 109 1.53 -5.82 -13.29
CA LEU A 109 2.12 -6.81 -12.39
C LEU A 109 1.86 -8.27 -12.85
N SER A 110 1.41 -8.43 -14.09
CA SER A 110 0.88 -9.67 -14.65
C SER A 110 1.95 -10.50 -15.35
N ALA A 111 2.42 -10.03 -16.50
CA ALA A 111 3.46 -10.66 -17.32
C ALA A 111 4.05 -9.64 -18.32
N PHE A 112 5.19 -9.97 -18.90
CA PHE A 112 5.74 -9.27 -20.07
C PHE A 112 5.55 -10.13 -21.33
N GLY A 113 5.37 -9.49 -22.49
CA GLY A 113 5.15 -10.16 -23.78
C GLY A 113 3.66 -10.45 -24.09
N PRO A 114 3.38 -11.26 -25.12
CA PRO A 114 2.01 -11.63 -25.51
C PRO A 114 1.23 -12.34 -24.40
N LEU A 115 -0.07 -12.07 -24.27
CA LEU A 115 -0.90 -12.56 -23.14
C LEU A 115 -0.94 -14.09 -22.98
N GLN A 116 -1.03 -14.83 -24.09
CA GLN A 116 -1.09 -16.31 -24.08
C GLN A 116 0.29 -16.97 -24.22
N GLN A 117 1.35 -16.18 -24.38
CA GLN A 117 2.72 -16.67 -24.52
C GLN A 117 3.71 -15.63 -23.95
N PRO A 118 3.68 -15.39 -22.64
CA PRO A 118 4.49 -14.35 -22.02
C PRO A 118 5.99 -14.68 -22.12
N THR A 119 6.81 -13.65 -22.35
CA THR A 119 8.27 -13.78 -22.32
C THR A 119 8.81 -13.85 -20.89
N ARG A 120 8.06 -13.28 -19.93
CA ARG A 120 8.35 -13.38 -18.50
C ARG A 120 7.06 -13.32 -17.68
N GLN A 121 6.80 -14.38 -16.93
CA GLN A 121 5.62 -14.49 -16.06
C GLN A 121 5.84 -13.79 -14.70
N MET A 122 4.81 -13.12 -14.19
CA MET A 122 4.73 -12.65 -12.81
C MET A 122 3.47 -13.23 -12.15
N PHE A 123 2.59 -12.40 -11.55
CA PHE A 123 1.52 -12.88 -10.69
C PHE A 123 0.16 -13.05 -11.39
N GLY A 124 0.06 -12.74 -12.69
CA GLY A 124 -1.24 -12.41 -13.29
C GLY A 124 -1.79 -11.09 -12.74
N VAL A 125 -3.01 -10.70 -13.10
CA VAL A 125 -3.57 -9.37 -12.73
C VAL A 125 -3.90 -9.21 -11.24
N ARG A 126 -3.95 -10.31 -10.49
CA ARG A 126 -4.39 -10.36 -9.08
C ARG A 126 -5.65 -9.52 -8.85
N GLY A 127 -5.71 -8.77 -7.74
CA GLY A 127 -6.78 -7.83 -7.45
C GLY A 127 -6.63 -6.45 -8.11
N ALA A 128 -5.59 -6.21 -8.93
CA ALA A 128 -5.32 -4.87 -9.48
C ALA A 128 -6.50 -4.29 -10.27
N PRO A 129 -7.18 -5.04 -11.18
CA PRO A 129 -8.35 -4.51 -11.89
C PRO A 129 -9.48 -4.09 -10.96
N GLY A 130 -9.74 -4.89 -9.91
CA GLY A 130 -10.76 -4.61 -8.91
C GLY A 130 -10.41 -3.40 -8.05
N ASN A 131 -9.14 -3.24 -7.69
CA ASN A 131 -8.68 -2.08 -6.92
C ASN A 131 -8.86 -0.78 -7.70
N THR A 132 -8.33 -0.72 -8.94
CA THR A 132 -8.29 0.51 -9.74
C THR A 132 -9.66 1.01 -10.18
N ILE A 133 -10.66 0.14 -10.26
CA ILE A 133 -12.01 0.53 -10.67
C ILE A 133 -12.92 0.93 -9.49
N ASN A 134 -12.63 0.47 -8.26
CA ASN A 134 -13.52 0.68 -7.12
C ASN A 134 -13.08 1.78 -6.17
N HIS A 135 -11.77 2.00 -5.98
CA HIS A 135 -11.29 2.83 -4.87
C HIS A 135 -9.91 3.45 -5.13
N PRO A 136 -9.48 4.45 -4.34
CA PRO A 136 -8.15 5.04 -4.44
C PRO A 136 -7.03 3.99 -4.50
N THR A 137 -6.12 4.17 -5.45
CA THR A 137 -5.01 3.26 -5.72
C THR A 137 -3.76 4.07 -6.01
N SER A 138 -2.74 3.92 -5.16
CA SER A 138 -1.43 4.54 -5.33
C SER A 138 -0.36 3.48 -5.61
N TYR A 139 0.83 3.93 -6.03
CA TYR A 139 1.93 3.03 -6.38
C TYR A 139 3.24 3.39 -5.67
N TRP A 140 4.02 2.36 -5.33
CA TRP A 140 5.37 2.50 -4.80
C TRP A 140 6.39 1.84 -5.72
N VAL A 141 7.41 2.61 -6.12
CA VAL A 141 8.53 2.19 -6.96
C VAL A 141 9.83 2.50 -6.24
N GLY A 142 10.43 1.50 -5.60
CA GLY A 142 11.66 1.68 -4.82
C GLY A 142 12.92 1.99 -5.65
N LYS A 143 12.88 1.74 -6.97
CA LYS A 143 13.96 2.08 -7.91
C LYS A 143 13.38 2.60 -9.22
N HIS A 144 13.27 3.92 -9.33
CA HIS A 144 12.78 4.58 -10.53
C HIS A 144 13.76 4.39 -11.70
N THR A 145 13.30 3.83 -12.81
CA THR A 145 14.05 3.69 -14.07
C THR A 145 13.09 3.82 -15.24
N SER A 146 13.57 4.06 -16.46
CA SER A 146 12.72 4.10 -17.67
C SER A 146 12.02 2.76 -18.03
N ARG A 147 12.33 1.67 -17.32
CA ARG A 147 11.66 0.37 -17.50
C ARG A 147 10.42 0.18 -16.62
N VAL A 148 10.24 1.05 -15.63
CA VAL A 148 9.05 1.12 -14.78
C VAL A 148 8.24 2.32 -15.22
#